data_AF-A0A8B9IJT5-F1
#
_entry.id   AF-A0A8B9IJT5-F1
#
_cell.length_a   1.000
_cell.length_b   1.000
_cell.length_c   1.000
_cell.angle_alpha   90.00
_cell.angle_beta   90.00
_cell.angle_gamma   90.00
#
_symmetry.space_group_name_H-M   'P 1'
#
loop_
_entity.id
_entity.type
_entity.pdbx_description
1 polymer ?
#
loop_
_entity_poly.entity_id
_entity_poly.type
_entity_poly.pdbx_seq_one_letter_code
_entity_poly.pdbx_strand_id
1 'polypeptide(L)'
;MRGSPRRNGPASASSRPGRPRRQHRPRRRRCEMAAAGVMAALLPRSLGCRCARTLLGRAGVATGGPRGWGGPGRSQVLRKSLKRGVALSAGSFLVYEASKLVSGFAEVHASFKVAEVIEQADYLYGSGETEKLYRLLVQHKDSEDAELLWRLARASRDLAQLSSTSAEEKRQLVYDALEYAKKALEKNESNFAAHKWYAICISDVGDYEGIKVKIANAFVIKEHFQRAIELNPKDATSIHLMGIWCYSFAEMPWYQRKIAAMLFATPPTSTYQEALRYFHMAEEADPNFYSKNLLFLGKAYLKLNNKKMALLWLSKAKDYPAHTEEDKQVQKEALELLNSI
;
A
#
# COMPACT_ATOMS: atom_id res chain seq x y z
N MET A 1 -2.99 4.96 -84.44
CA MET A 1 -1.78 4.41 -85.08
C MET A 1 -0.61 4.55 -84.12
N ARG A 2 0.25 3.53 -84.09
CA ARG A 2 1.42 3.34 -83.21
C ARG A 2 2.49 4.42 -83.43
N GLY A 3 3.34 4.63 -82.42
CA GLY A 3 4.74 5.00 -82.67
C GLY A 3 5.41 5.87 -81.62
N SER A 4 6.12 5.26 -80.66
CA SER A 4 7.26 5.90 -79.98
C SER A 4 8.46 6.04 -80.93
N PRO A 5 9.47 6.89 -80.64
CA PRO A 5 10.74 6.30 -80.19
C PRO A 5 11.64 7.13 -79.22
N ARG A 6 12.33 6.38 -78.33
CA ARG A 6 13.76 6.41 -77.90
C ARG A 6 14.46 7.74 -77.52
N ARG A 7 14.86 7.91 -76.24
CA ARG A 7 16.17 7.63 -75.56
C ARG A 7 17.19 8.78 -75.63
N ASN A 8 17.69 9.22 -74.46
CA ASN A 8 19.12 9.37 -74.12
C ASN A 8 19.30 9.69 -72.61
N GLY A 9 20.07 8.85 -71.90
CA GLY A 9 20.84 9.24 -70.69
C GLY A 9 22.27 9.65 -71.10
N PRO A 10 23.24 9.96 -70.20
CA PRO A 10 23.54 9.19 -68.96
C PRO A 10 24.12 9.99 -67.74
N ALA A 11 24.48 9.23 -66.68
CA ALA A 11 25.56 9.41 -65.66
C ALA A 11 25.42 10.54 -64.59
N SER A 12 25.12 10.29 -63.31
CA SER A 12 25.91 9.69 -62.19
C SER A 12 26.90 10.64 -61.47
N ALA A 13 26.62 10.97 -60.20
CA ALA A 13 27.64 11.26 -59.18
C ALA A 13 27.06 11.13 -57.75
N SER A 14 27.65 10.21 -56.99
CA SER A 14 27.47 9.96 -55.56
C SER A 14 28.32 10.90 -54.70
N SER A 15 27.89 11.30 -53.50
CA SER A 15 28.62 11.04 -52.23
C SER A 15 28.09 11.79 -50.97
N ARG A 16 27.63 10.95 -50.03
CA ARG A 16 27.76 10.97 -48.55
C ARG A 16 27.10 12.03 -47.64
N PRO A 17 26.72 11.62 -46.40
CA PRO A 17 25.86 12.36 -45.49
C PRO A 17 26.63 13.07 -44.36
N GLY A 18 26.06 14.19 -43.89
CA GLY A 18 26.59 15.02 -42.81
C GLY A 18 26.47 14.39 -41.40
N ARG A 19 27.50 14.61 -40.58
CA ARG A 19 27.62 14.19 -39.17
C ARG A 19 26.69 15.01 -38.24
N PRO A 20 26.21 14.44 -37.12
CA PRO A 20 25.46 15.19 -36.11
C PRO A 20 26.38 15.92 -35.12
N ARG A 21 25.94 17.13 -34.72
CA ARG A 21 26.59 18.01 -33.74
C ARG A 21 26.47 17.46 -32.31
N ARG A 22 27.58 17.58 -31.56
CA ARG A 22 27.73 17.25 -30.13
C ARG A 22 26.79 18.10 -29.26
N GLN A 23 26.06 17.45 -28.35
CA GLN A 23 25.32 18.09 -27.27
C GLN A 23 26.23 18.33 -26.05
N HIS A 24 26.30 19.58 -25.60
CA HIS A 24 26.88 19.98 -24.32
C HIS A 24 25.87 19.74 -23.19
N ARG A 25 26.21 18.89 -22.22
CA ARG A 25 25.51 18.77 -20.93
C ARG A 25 25.99 19.88 -19.98
N PRO A 26 25.10 20.57 -19.23
CA PRO A 26 25.48 21.23 -18.00
C PRO A 26 25.27 20.35 -16.77
N ARG A 27 26.17 20.54 -15.82
CA ARG A 27 26.38 19.81 -14.57
C ARG A 27 25.20 19.99 -13.59
N ARG A 28 24.68 18.87 -13.05
CA ARG A 28 23.81 18.87 -11.86
C ARG A 28 24.66 19.24 -10.64
N ARG A 29 24.32 20.36 -9.99
CA ARG A 29 24.83 20.69 -8.65
C ARG A 29 23.98 19.96 -7.61
N ARG A 30 24.67 19.27 -6.69
CA ARG A 30 24.15 18.77 -5.42
C ARG A 30 23.73 19.94 -4.54
N CYS A 31 22.58 19.81 -3.87
CA CYS A 31 22.34 20.40 -2.56
C CYS A 31 21.79 19.30 -1.65
N GLU A 32 22.53 19.00 -0.60
CA GLU A 32 22.14 18.21 0.57
C GLU A 32 21.70 19.16 1.71
N MET A 33 20.97 18.58 2.67
CA MET A 33 20.65 19.07 4.04
C MET A 33 19.59 20.18 4.17
N ALA A 34 18.70 20.21 5.16
CA ALA A 34 18.36 19.33 6.29
C ALA A 34 17.11 19.90 7.03
N ALA A 35 16.63 19.12 8.02
CA ALA A 35 15.71 19.45 9.15
C ALA A 35 14.20 19.27 8.86
N ALA A 36 13.41 18.40 9.53
CA ALA A 36 13.26 17.97 10.94
C ALA A 36 12.13 18.70 11.69
N GLY A 37 11.22 17.92 12.32
CA GLY A 37 10.15 18.32 13.25
C GLY A 37 8.81 18.59 12.56
N VAL A 38 7.64 18.08 12.94
CA VAL A 38 7.13 17.64 14.25
C VAL A 38 6.00 16.62 14.00
N MET A 39 6.12 15.40 14.54
CA MET A 39 5.00 14.45 14.67
C MET A 39 4.61 14.39 16.14
N ALA A 40 3.49 15.03 16.48
CA ALA A 40 2.91 15.02 17.82
C ALA A 40 1.58 14.26 17.81
N ALA A 41 1.68 13.01 18.29
CA ALA A 41 0.75 12.30 19.16
C ALA A 41 -0.75 12.64 19.11
N LEU A 42 -1.57 11.71 18.61
CA LEU A 42 -2.91 11.42 19.14
C LEU A 42 -3.25 9.94 18.94
N LEU A 43 -2.94 9.10 19.94
CA LEU A 43 -3.52 7.75 20.09
C LEU A 43 -4.60 7.80 21.20
N PRO A 44 -5.82 7.30 20.97
CA PRO A 44 -6.77 7.05 22.04
C PRO A 44 -6.43 5.79 22.84
N ARG A 45 -6.58 5.93 24.16
CA ARG A 45 -6.30 4.97 25.23
C ARG A 45 -7.04 3.63 25.07
N SER A 46 -6.28 2.55 25.21
CA SER A 46 -6.75 1.18 25.41
C SER A 46 -7.50 1.01 26.73
N LEU A 47 -8.70 0.42 26.66
CA LEU A 47 -9.45 -0.11 27.80
C LEU A 47 -8.75 -1.36 28.36
N GLY A 48 -8.76 -1.46 29.69
CA GLY A 48 -7.92 -2.37 30.45
C GLY A 48 -8.40 -3.81 30.53
N CYS A 49 -7.44 -4.73 30.48
CA CYS A 49 -7.59 -6.10 30.98
C CYS A 49 -6.87 -6.20 32.33
N ARG A 50 -7.64 -6.34 33.42
CA ARG A 50 -7.11 -6.76 34.74
C ARG A 50 -7.29 -8.26 34.87
N CYS A 51 -6.19 -8.99 34.90
CA CYS A 51 -6.12 -10.34 35.45
C CYS A 51 -5.00 -10.38 36.48
N ALA A 52 -5.34 -10.40 37.77
CA ALA A 52 -4.44 -10.84 38.82
C ALA A 52 -5.21 -11.34 40.05
N ARG A 53 -5.16 -12.67 40.18
CA ARG A 53 -4.85 -13.46 41.38
C ARG A 53 -5.58 -13.17 42.71
N THR A 54 -6.39 -14.17 43.05
CA THR A 54 -6.22 -15.05 44.22
C THR A 54 -6.15 -14.41 45.62
N LEU A 55 -7.33 -14.35 46.23
CA LEU A 55 -7.68 -14.75 47.60
C LEU A 55 -6.53 -15.23 48.51
N LEU A 56 -6.27 -14.44 49.56
CA LEU A 56 -6.04 -14.92 50.92
C LEU A 56 -6.50 -13.80 51.87
N GLY A 57 -7.62 -14.05 52.55
CA GLY A 57 -8.25 -13.11 53.44
C GLY A 57 -8.05 -13.45 54.91
N ARG A 58 -8.07 -12.38 55.71
CA ARG A 58 -8.50 -12.27 57.13
C ARG A 58 -7.61 -12.93 58.18
N ALA A 59 -7.44 -12.37 59.39
CA ALA A 59 -7.94 -11.14 60.03
C ALA A 59 -7.02 -10.81 61.23
N GLY A 60 -6.96 -9.54 61.62
CA GLY A 60 -6.35 -9.12 62.88
C GLY A 60 -7.29 -9.22 64.08
N VAL A 61 -6.79 -8.90 65.28
CA VAL A 61 -7.27 -7.83 66.19
C VAL A 61 -6.35 -7.79 67.43
N ALA A 62 -6.18 -6.57 67.92
CA ALA A 62 -5.28 -6.07 68.96
C ALA A 62 -5.66 -6.46 70.40
N THR A 63 -4.72 -6.28 71.34
CA THR A 63 -4.94 -5.59 72.64
C THR A 63 -3.61 -5.29 73.35
N GLY A 64 -3.53 -4.11 74.00
CA GLY A 64 -2.76 -3.89 75.24
C GLY A 64 -1.37 -3.23 75.16
N GLY A 65 -1.28 -1.92 75.46
CA GLY A 65 -0.10 -1.33 76.16
C GLY A 65 -0.36 -1.29 77.68
N PRO A 66 0.45 -0.60 78.54
CA PRO A 66 1.59 0.29 78.24
C PRO A 66 2.81 0.20 79.22
N ARG A 67 3.79 1.11 79.02
CA ARG A 67 4.82 1.68 79.95
C ARG A 67 6.23 1.06 79.97
N GLY A 68 7.24 1.95 79.92
CA GLY A 68 8.52 1.76 80.61
C GLY A 68 9.80 2.18 79.87
N TRP A 69 10.30 3.36 80.24
CA TRP A 69 11.61 4.03 80.02
C TRP A 69 12.91 3.23 79.72
N GLY A 70 13.84 3.90 79.00
CA GLY A 70 15.30 3.76 79.18
C GLY A 70 16.14 3.64 77.90
N GLY A 71 16.96 4.65 77.55
CA GLY A 71 18.04 4.55 76.53
C GLY A 71 19.36 4.00 77.12
N PRO A 72 20.54 4.27 76.50
CA PRO A 72 20.95 4.05 75.11
C PRO A 72 22.14 3.05 75.02
N GLY A 73 22.31 2.34 73.90
CA GLY A 73 23.37 1.32 73.76
C GLY A 73 23.90 1.16 72.34
N ARG A 74 25.10 1.70 72.12
CA ARG A 74 25.92 1.70 70.91
C ARG A 74 26.31 0.27 70.47
N SER A 75 26.24 -0.04 69.17
CA SER A 75 27.10 -1.03 68.50
C SER A 75 27.02 -0.87 66.97
N GLN A 76 28.10 -0.34 66.38
CA GLN A 76 28.47 -0.56 64.99
C GLN A 76 28.59 -2.07 64.72
N VAL A 77 28.34 -2.54 63.49
CA VAL A 77 29.24 -3.45 62.75
C VAL A 77 28.67 -3.80 61.35
N LEU A 78 29.57 -3.64 60.36
CA LEU A 78 29.64 -4.24 59.02
C LEU A 78 28.62 -3.86 57.93
N ARG A 79 28.99 -2.82 57.16
CA ARG A 79 28.87 -2.83 55.70
C ARG A 79 29.76 -3.95 55.13
N LYS A 80 29.19 -4.90 54.39
CA LYS A 80 29.91 -5.63 53.35
C LYS A 80 29.11 -5.57 52.05
N SER A 81 29.59 -4.74 51.14
CA SER A 81 29.21 -4.70 49.74
C SER A 81 29.55 -6.03 49.08
N LEU A 82 28.54 -6.74 48.57
CA LEU A 82 28.73 -7.90 47.73
C LEU A 82 28.66 -7.47 46.26
N LYS A 83 29.82 -7.10 45.68
CA LYS A 83 30.00 -7.11 44.22
C LYS A 83 30.02 -8.57 43.78
N ARG A 84 28.88 -9.15 43.39
CA ARG A 84 28.83 -10.41 42.65
C ARG A 84 28.87 -10.10 41.17
N GLY A 85 30.06 -10.19 40.57
CA GLY A 85 30.18 -10.38 39.13
C GLY A 85 29.62 -11.77 38.80
N VAL A 86 28.64 -11.82 37.90
CA VAL A 86 28.13 -13.09 37.37
C VAL A 86 29.18 -13.62 36.40
N ALA A 87 29.99 -14.57 36.85
CA ALA A 87 30.82 -15.38 35.97
C ALA A 87 29.89 -16.37 35.26
N LEU A 88 29.43 -16.04 34.06
CA LEU A 88 28.81 -17.02 33.18
C LEU A 88 29.88 -18.07 32.86
N SER A 89 29.65 -19.31 33.28
CA SER A 89 30.57 -20.40 32.99
C SER A 89 30.76 -20.53 31.46
N ALA A 90 31.94 -20.94 30.99
CA ALA A 90 32.21 -21.12 29.57
C ALA A 90 31.16 -22.05 28.88
N GLY A 91 30.60 -23.01 29.62
CA GLY A 91 29.50 -23.86 29.14
C GLY A 91 28.19 -23.10 28.88
N SER A 92 27.87 -22.08 29.69
CA SER A 92 26.68 -21.22 29.48
C SER A 92 26.81 -20.36 28.22
N PHE A 93 28.03 -19.95 27.87
CA PHE A 93 28.32 -19.21 26.63
C PHE A 93 28.21 -20.10 25.39
N LEU A 94 28.73 -21.33 25.44
CA LEU A 94 28.64 -22.29 24.34
C LEU A 94 27.19 -22.74 24.06
N VAL A 95 26.37 -22.94 25.11
CA VAL A 95 24.94 -23.24 24.96
C VAL A 95 24.18 -22.06 24.33
N TYR A 96 24.51 -20.83 24.73
CA TYR A 96 23.94 -19.63 24.15
C TYR A 96 24.29 -19.48 22.66
N GLU A 97 25.57 -19.64 22.28
CA GLU A 97 26.01 -19.58 20.88
C GLU A 97 25.40 -20.71 20.03
N ALA A 98 25.30 -21.93 20.57
CA ALA A 98 24.62 -23.03 19.89
C ALA A 98 23.12 -22.74 19.68
N SER A 99 22.43 -22.18 20.68
CA SER A 99 21.02 -21.78 20.54
C SER A 99 20.82 -20.69 19.50
N LYS A 100 21.74 -19.72 19.43
CA LYS A 100 21.71 -18.63 18.44
C LYS A 100 21.96 -19.15 17.03
N LEU A 101 22.88 -20.10 16.85
CA LEU A 101 23.11 -20.77 15.58
C LEU A 101 21.88 -21.57 15.12
N VAL A 102 21.28 -22.36 16.02
CA VAL A 102 20.06 -23.14 15.70
C VAL A 102 18.87 -22.22 15.37
N SER A 103 18.68 -21.14 16.12
CA SER A 103 17.68 -20.11 15.80
C SER A 103 17.94 -19.46 14.45
N GLY A 104 19.19 -19.12 14.13
CA GLY A 104 19.57 -18.58 12.83
C GLY A 104 19.29 -19.54 11.67
N PHE A 105 19.61 -20.84 11.83
CA PHE A 105 19.28 -21.85 10.81
C PHE A 105 17.77 -22.04 10.64
N ALA A 106 17.00 -22.02 11.72
CA ALA A 106 15.54 -22.12 11.67
C ALA A 106 14.92 -20.89 10.96
N GLU A 107 15.40 -19.68 11.25
CA GLU A 107 14.97 -18.45 10.58
C GLU A 107 15.30 -18.47 9.08
N VAL A 108 16.52 -18.90 8.71
CA VAL A 108 16.92 -19.00 7.29
C VAL A 108 16.09 -20.06 6.55
N HIS A 109 15.85 -21.22 7.17
CA HIS A 109 15.01 -22.26 6.55
C HIS A 109 13.55 -21.81 6.40
N ALA A 110 12.99 -21.13 7.41
CA ALA A 110 11.66 -20.55 7.34
C ALA A 110 11.57 -19.46 6.26
N SER A 111 12.59 -18.60 6.15
CA SER A 111 12.70 -17.58 5.11
C SER A 111 12.75 -18.20 3.70
N PHE A 112 13.52 -19.27 3.50
CA PHE A 112 13.57 -19.99 2.22
C PHE A 112 12.20 -20.56 1.84
N LYS A 113 11.49 -21.17 2.81
CA LYS A 113 10.14 -21.69 2.59
C LYS A 113 9.12 -20.59 2.24
N VAL A 114 9.23 -19.41 2.86
CA VAL A 114 8.37 -18.26 2.55
C VAL A 114 8.65 -17.74 1.14
N ALA A 115 9.92 -17.63 0.74
CA ALA A 115 10.30 -17.16 -0.59
C ALA A 115 9.73 -18.06 -1.71
N GLU A 116 9.77 -19.38 -1.53
CA GLU A 116 9.22 -20.34 -2.50
C GLU A 116 7.70 -20.20 -2.66
N VAL A 117 6.97 -20.01 -1.54
CA VAL A 117 5.52 -19.75 -1.58
C VAL A 117 5.20 -18.43 -2.28
N ILE A 118 6.01 -17.39 -2.04
CA ILE A 118 5.86 -16.08 -2.70
C ILE A 118 6.06 -16.21 -4.22
N GLU A 119 7.11 -16.92 -4.66
CA GLU A 119 7.36 -17.14 -6.08
C GLU A 119 6.19 -17.88 -6.75
N GLN A 120 5.70 -18.94 -6.10
CA GLN A 120 4.54 -19.68 -6.60
C GLN A 120 3.27 -18.80 -6.64
N ALA A 121 3.06 -17.96 -5.62
CA ALA A 121 1.93 -17.04 -5.57
C ALA A 121 2.00 -15.98 -6.68
N ASP A 122 3.18 -15.41 -6.94
CA ASP A 122 3.37 -14.43 -8.00
C ASP A 122 3.24 -15.06 -9.40
N TYR A 123 3.66 -16.32 -9.58
CA TYR A 123 3.39 -17.08 -10.81
C TYR A 123 1.89 -17.32 -11.02
N LEU A 124 1.16 -17.78 -10.01
CA LEU A 124 -0.29 -18.01 -10.08
C LEU A 124 -1.07 -16.70 -10.33
N TYR A 125 -0.61 -15.60 -9.75
CA TYR A 125 -1.16 -14.27 -10.02
C TYR A 125 -0.95 -13.87 -11.49
N GLY A 126 0.27 -14.01 -12.00
CA GLY A 126 0.60 -13.68 -13.39
C GLY A 126 -0.12 -14.56 -14.43
N SER A 127 -0.52 -15.78 -14.06
CA SER A 127 -1.30 -16.68 -14.92
C SER A 127 -2.82 -16.53 -14.79
N GLY A 128 -3.31 -15.66 -13.90
CA GLY A 128 -4.74 -15.45 -13.68
C GLY A 128 -5.45 -16.59 -12.95
N GLU A 129 -4.72 -17.45 -12.25
CA GLU A 129 -5.23 -18.62 -11.54
C GLU A 129 -5.74 -18.25 -10.12
N THR A 130 -6.70 -17.32 -10.06
CA THR A 130 -7.16 -16.64 -8.82
C THR A 130 -7.58 -17.61 -7.70
N GLU A 131 -8.36 -18.65 -8.01
CA GLU A 131 -8.79 -19.62 -6.99
C GLU A 131 -7.62 -20.43 -6.41
N LYS A 132 -6.69 -20.86 -7.26
CA LYS A 132 -5.49 -21.61 -6.83
C LYS A 132 -4.58 -20.72 -5.99
N LEU A 133 -4.42 -19.47 -6.39
CA LEU A 133 -3.67 -18.45 -5.65
C LEU A 133 -4.23 -18.26 -4.25
N TYR A 134 -5.55 -18.05 -4.13
CA TYR A 134 -6.19 -17.90 -2.82
C TYR A 134 -6.02 -19.15 -1.94
N ARG A 135 -6.26 -20.35 -2.50
CA ARG A 135 -6.09 -21.61 -1.76
C ARG A 135 -4.66 -21.84 -1.29
N LEU A 136 -3.65 -21.39 -2.05
CA LEU A 136 -2.25 -21.42 -1.61
C LEU A 136 -2.03 -20.47 -0.43
N LEU A 137 -2.40 -19.20 -0.58
CA LEU A 137 -2.07 -18.15 0.39
C LEU A 137 -2.88 -18.24 1.69
N VAL A 138 -4.12 -18.73 1.66
CA VAL A 138 -4.97 -18.82 2.86
C VAL A 138 -4.41 -19.80 3.91
N GLN A 139 -3.59 -20.76 3.48
CA GLN A 139 -2.84 -21.65 4.38
C GLN A 139 -1.82 -20.90 5.25
N HIS A 140 -1.49 -19.67 4.86
CA HIS A 140 -0.54 -18.78 5.53
C HIS A 140 -1.20 -17.55 6.14
N LYS A 141 -2.52 -17.56 6.37
CA LYS A 141 -3.26 -16.43 6.95
C LYS A 141 -2.73 -15.96 8.32
N ASP A 142 -2.15 -16.87 9.09
CA ASP A 142 -1.58 -16.59 10.42
C ASP A 142 -0.09 -16.22 10.35
N SER A 143 0.48 -16.09 9.14
CA SER A 143 1.87 -15.68 8.94
C SER A 143 2.17 -14.33 9.60
N GLU A 144 3.43 -14.17 10.02
CA GLU A 144 3.97 -12.92 10.52
C GLU A 144 4.76 -12.15 9.44
N ASP A 145 4.82 -12.70 8.22
CA ASP A 145 5.47 -12.11 7.07
C ASP A 145 4.52 -11.21 6.28
N ALA A 146 4.85 -9.92 6.19
CA ALA A 146 4.04 -8.92 5.49
C ALA A 146 3.84 -9.26 4.00
N GLU A 147 4.83 -9.87 3.34
CA GLU A 147 4.78 -10.19 1.90
C GLU A 147 3.73 -11.24 1.56
N LEU A 148 3.53 -12.22 2.44
CA LEU A 148 2.45 -13.20 2.29
C LEU A 148 1.08 -12.57 2.59
N LEU A 149 1.00 -11.75 3.63
CA LEU A 149 -0.27 -11.19 4.10
C LEU A 149 -0.89 -10.20 3.11
N TRP A 150 -0.12 -9.29 2.52
CA TRP A 150 -0.68 -8.36 1.52
C TRP A 150 -1.07 -9.10 0.23
N ARG A 151 -0.34 -10.15 -0.15
CA ARG A 151 -0.70 -11.00 -1.29
C ARG A 151 -1.99 -11.76 -1.03
N LEU A 152 -2.19 -12.24 0.20
CA LEU A 152 -3.44 -12.87 0.60
C LEU A 152 -4.60 -11.86 0.55
N ALA A 153 -4.41 -10.64 1.03
CA ALA A 153 -5.42 -9.58 0.92
C ALA A 153 -5.82 -9.33 -0.55
N ARG A 154 -4.83 -9.21 -1.45
CA ARG A 154 -5.07 -9.13 -2.90
C ARG A 154 -5.87 -10.33 -3.42
N ALA A 155 -5.41 -11.55 -3.12
CA ALA A 155 -6.05 -12.77 -3.62
C ALA A 155 -7.49 -12.92 -3.12
N SER A 156 -7.75 -12.59 -1.85
CA SER A 156 -9.11 -12.55 -1.28
C SER A 156 -10.00 -11.57 -2.04
N ARG A 157 -9.50 -10.36 -2.30
CA ARG A 157 -10.24 -9.35 -3.07
C ARG A 157 -10.49 -9.79 -4.50
N ASP A 158 -9.49 -10.33 -5.20
CA ASP A 158 -9.61 -10.78 -6.58
C ASP A 158 -10.60 -11.95 -6.69
N LEU A 159 -10.58 -12.87 -5.72
CA LEU A 159 -11.59 -13.93 -5.60
C LEU A 159 -13.00 -13.32 -5.42
N ALA A 160 -13.14 -12.30 -4.58
CA ALA A 160 -14.42 -11.60 -4.36
C ALA A 160 -14.98 -10.90 -5.62
N GLN A 161 -14.13 -10.63 -6.63
CA GLN A 161 -14.56 -10.01 -7.89
C GLN A 161 -14.89 -11.01 -9.00
N LEU A 162 -14.71 -12.32 -8.77
CA LEU A 162 -15.15 -13.32 -9.74
C LEU A 162 -16.68 -13.33 -9.86
N SER A 163 -17.18 -13.53 -11.08
CA SER A 163 -18.61 -13.61 -11.35
C SER A 163 -19.27 -14.87 -10.74
N SER A 164 -18.48 -15.88 -10.41
CA SER A 164 -18.91 -17.11 -9.74
C SER A 164 -19.09 -16.96 -8.23
N THR A 165 -18.58 -15.89 -7.62
CA THR A 165 -18.62 -15.70 -6.16
C THR A 165 -19.97 -15.13 -5.71
N SER A 166 -20.57 -15.77 -4.71
CA SER A 166 -21.87 -15.34 -4.16
C SER A 166 -21.78 -13.98 -3.46
N ALA A 167 -22.91 -13.29 -3.28
CA ALA A 167 -22.93 -11.97 -2.63
C ALA A 167 -22.48 -12.04 -1.16
N GLU A 168 -22.87 -13.10 -0.45
CA GLU A 168 -22.50 -13.36 0.94
C GLU A 168 -20.99 -13.63 1.07
N GLU A 169 -20.46 -14.50 0.21
CA GLU A 169 -19.03 -14.83 0.18
C GLU A 169 -18.20 -13.61 -0.23
N LYS A 170 -18.66 -12.82 -1.21
CA LYS A 170 -18.02 -11.58 -1.61
C LYS A 170 -17.87 -10.62 -0.43
N ARG A 171 -18.94 -10.44 0.35
CA ARG A 171 -18.90 -9.61 1.56
C ARG A 171 -17.85 -10.14 2.53
N GLN A 172 -17.86 -11.43 2.85
CA GLN A 172 -16.89 -12.03 3.78
C GLN A 172 -15.44 -11.82 3.31
N LEU A 173 -15.15 -12.13 2.05
CA LEU A 173 -13.81 -12.01 1.47
C LEU A 173 -13.29 -10.57 1.49
N VAL A 174 -14.16 -9.57 1.31
CA VAL A 174 -13.78 -8.15 1.39
C VAL A 174 -13.37 -7.74 2.81
N TYR A 175 -14.10 -8.19 3.83
CA TYR A 175 -13.69 -7.93 5.23
C TYR A 175 -12.43 -8.71 5.60
N ASP A 176 -12.30 -9.97 5.19
CA ASP A 176 -11.10 -10.77 5.43
C ASP A 176 -9.87 -10.12 4.77
N ALA A 177 -10.01 -9.63 3.53
CA ALA A 177 -8.96 -8.91 2.83
C ALA A 177 -8.48 -7.67 3.61
N LEU A 178 -9.40 -6.91 4.21
CA LEU A 178 -9.06 -5.77 5.06
C LEU A 178 -8.25 -6.20 6.29
N GLU A 179 -8.66 -7.27 6.97
CA GLU A 179 -7.92 -7.78 8.14
C GLU A 179 -6.52 -8.26 7.77
N TYR A 180 -6.37 -8.96 6.64
CA TYR A 180 -5.05 -9.39 6.15
C TYR A 180 -4.16 -8.21 5.75
N ALA A 181 -4.70 -7.21 5.06
CA ALA A 181 -3.94 -6.02 4.68
C ALA A 181 -3.53 -5.18 5.90
N LYS A 182 -4.41 -5.08 6.90
CA LYS A 182 -4.11 -4.43 8.18
C LYS A 182 -2.98 -5.16 8.90
N LYS A 183 -3.06 -6.49 9.01
CA LYS A 183 -1.99 -7.30 9.62
C LYS A 183 -0.67 -7.13 8.85
N ALA A 184 -0.69 -7.14 7.51
CA ALA A 184 0.50 -6.91 6.70
C ALA A 184 1.18 -5.57 7.03
N LEU A 185 0.38 -4.52 7.19
CA LEU A 185 0.86 -3.18 7.54
C LEU A 185 1.46 -3.16 8.96
N GLU A 186 0.80 -3.79 9.94
CA GLU A 186 1.32 -3.91 11.31
C GLU A 186 2.66 -4.65 11.37
N LYS A 187 2.92 -5.60 10.45
CA LYS A 187 4.20 -6.32 10.37
C LYS A 187 5.29 -5.50 9.68
N ASN A 188 4.94 -4.66 8.71
CA ASN A 188 5.92 -3.82 8.02
C ASN A 188 5.29 -2.54 7.43
N GLU A 189 5.34 -1.46 8.21
CA GLU A 189 4.90 -0.11 7.80
C GLU A 189 5.80 0.54 6.73
N SER A 190 6.95 -0.06 6.41
CA SER A 190 7.81 0.40 5.30
C SER A 190 7.51 -0.33 3.99
N ASN A 191 6.51 -1.21 3.97
CA ASN A 191 6.10 -1.94 2.77
C ASN A 191 5.06 -1.15 1.96
N PHE A 192 5.44 -0.69 0.76
CA PHE A 192 4.54 0.06 -0.11
C PHE A 192 3.29 -0.74 -0.51
N ALA A 193 3.43 -2.06 -0.71
CA ALA A 193 2.33 -2.92 -1.13
C ALA A 193 1.32 -3.13 0.01
N ALA A 194 1.79 -3.22 1.26
CA ALA A 194 0.91 -3.27 2.43
C ALA A 194 0.07 -1.98 2.55
N HIS A 195 0.70 -0.81 2.39
CA HIS A 195 -0.02 0.48 2.34
C HIS A 195 -1.06 0.52 1.19
N LYS A 196 -0.66 0.11 -0.02
CA LYS A 196 -1.55 0.06 -1.19
C LYS A 196 -2.77 -0.83 -0.94
N TRP A 197 -2.56 -2.07 -0.53
CA TRP A 197 -3.66 -3.03 -0.35
C TRP A 197 -4.54 -2.67 0.84
N TYR A 198 -3.98 -2.10 1.91
CA TYR A 198 -4.79 -1.60 3.02
C TYR A 198 -5.74 -0.49 2.57
N ALA A 199 -5.26 0.50 1.81
CA ALA A 199 -6.10 1.56 1.27
C ALA A 199 -7.20 1.04 0.33
N ILE A 200 -6.87 0.08 -0.54
CA ILE A 200 -7.85 -0.57 -1.45
C ILE A 200 -8.93 -1.30 -0.63
N CYS A 201 -8.54 -2.13 0.34
CA CYS A 201 -9.49 -2.90 1.13
C CYS A 201 -10.39 -2.02 2.01
N ILE A 202 -9.87 -0.90 2.55
CA ILE A 202 -10.71 0.07 3.26
C ILE A 202 -11.77 0.67 2.30
N SER A 203 -11.36 0.98 1.06
CA SER A 203 -12.29 1.50 0.05
C SER A 203 -13.39 0.48 -0.27
N ASP A 204 -13.01 -0.79 -0.48
CA ASP A 204 -13.95 -1.87 -0.80
C ASP A 204 -14.95 -2.14 0.34
N VAL A 205 -14.48 -2.18 1.60
CA VAL A 205 -15.37 -2.32 2.77
C VAL A 205 -16.36 -1.16 2.86
N GLY A 206 -15.95 0.04 2.44
CA GLY A 206 -16.83 1.20 2.36
C GLY A 206 -18.11 0.96 1.55
N ASP A 207 -18.08 0.09 0.53
CA ASP A 207 -19.27 -0.28 -0.27
C ASP A 207 -20.37 -0.94 0.57
N TYR A 208 -20.01 -1.57 1.69
CA TYR A 208 -20.92 -2.25 2.62
C TYR A 208 -21.31 -1.39 3.84
N GLU A 209 -20.46 -0.45 4.24
CA GLU A 209 -20.65 0.40 5.44
C GLU A 209 -21.43 1.70 5.16
N GLY A 210 -21.67 2.00 3.89
CA GLY A 210 -22.45 3.15 3.44
C GLY A 210 -21.67 4.47 3.37
N ILE A 211 -22.34 5.50 2.86
CA ILE A 211 -21.68 6.75 2.43
C ILE A 211 -20.96 7.51 3.55
N LYS A 212 -21.46 7.45 4.79
CA LYS A 212 -20.83 8.14 5.93
C LYS A 212 -19.45 7.54 6.23
N VAL A 213 -19.35 6.22 6.28
CA VAL A 213 -18.09 5.53 6.55
C VAL A 213 -17.12 5.69 5.38
N LYS A 214 -17.61 5.62 4.12
CA LYS A 214 -16.79 5.93 2.94
C LYS A 214 -16.12 7.31 3.03
N ILE A 215 -16.91 8.34 3.37
CA ILE A 215 -16.39 9.70 3.49
C ILE A 215 -15.45 9.81 4.70
N ALA A 216 -15.76 9.15 5.82
CA ALA A 216 -14.91 9.15 7.01
C ALA A 216 -13.52 8.54 6.73
N ASN A 217 -13.48 7.45 5.97
CA ASN A 217 -12.24 6.74 5.64
C ASN A 217 -11.41 7.41 4.52
N ALA A 218 -11.94 8.44 3.86
CA ALA A 218 -11.30 9.06 2.70
C ALA A 218 -9.89 9.62 2.99
N PHE A 219 -9.67 10.19 4.19
CA PHE A 219 -8.35 10.70 4.58
C PHE A 219 -7.35 9.57 4.80
N VAL A 220 -7.76 8.52 5.51
CA VAL A 220 -6.94 7.33 5.76
C VAL A 220 -6.51 6.71 4.42
N ILE A 221 -7.46 6.51 3.51
CA ILE A 221 -7.17 5.98 2.16
C ILE A 221 -6.12 6.84 1.44
N LYS A 222 -6.29 8.17 1.45
CA LYS A 222 -5.35 9.10 0.82
C LYS A 222 -3.95 9.02 1.44
N GLU A 223 -3.85 9.02 2.76
CA GLU A 223 -2.58 8.94 3.49
C GLU A 223 -1.81 7.66 3.14
N HIS A 224 -2.50 6.52 3.10
CA HIS A 224 -1.87 5.25 2.74
C HIS A 224 -1.45 5.21 1.26
N PHE A 225 -2.24 5.74 0.33
CA PHE A 225 -1.77 5.84 -1.07
C PHE A 225 -0.58 6.78 -1.23
N GLN A 226 -0.57 7.94 -0.56
CA GLN A 226 0.59 8.84 -0.59
C GLN A 226 1.83 8.16 0.00
N ARG A 227 1.68 7.44 1.12
CA ARG A 227 2.77 6.68 1.72
C ARG A 227 3.28 5.56 0.80
N ALA A 228 2.38 4.84 0.11
CA ALA A 228 2.78 3.85 -0.88
C ALA A 228 3.59 4.47 -2.03
N ILE A 229 3.18 5.63 -2.53
CA ILE A 229 3.90 6.37 -3.59
C ILE A 229 5.26 6.87 -3.10
N GLU A 230 5.37 7.34 -1.85
CA GLU A 230 6.65 7.73 -1.25
C GLU A 230 7.64 6.56 -1.17
N LEU A 231 7.14 5.40 -0.72
CA LEU A 231 7.95 4.19 -0.56
C LEU A 231 8.33 3.56 -1.90
N ASN A 232 7.43 3.60 -2.88
CA ASN A 232 7.70 3.13 -4.25
C ASN A 232 7.07 4.08 -5.30
N PRO A 233 7.81 5.10 -5.76
CA PRO A 233 7.32 6.06 -6.74
C PRO A 233 7.18 5.49 -8.16
N LYS A 234 7.49 4.21 -8.37
CA LYS A 234 7.31 3.51 -9.65
C LYS A 234 6.07 2.62 -9.67
N ASP A 235 5.34 2.51 -8.56
CA ASP A 235 4.09 1.73 -8.52
C ASP A 235 2.96 2.51 -9.21
N ALA A 236 2.81 2.31 -10.51
CA ALA A 236 1.79 2.99 -11.33
C ALA A 236 0.36 2.80 -10.78
N THR A 237 0.06 1.64 -10.17
CA THR A 237 -1.23 1.37 -9.55
C THR A 237 -1.54 2.32 -8.39
N SER A 238 -0.63 2.50 -7.42
CA SER A 238 -0.84 3.43 -6.30
C SER A 238 -1.02 4.87 -6.79
N ILE A 239 -0.23 5.27 -7.79
CA ILE A 239 -0.31 6.60 -8.38
C ILE A 239 -1.67 6.80 -9.07
N HIS A 240 -2.11 5.82 -9.86
CA HIS A 240 -3.43 5.84 -10.49
C HIS A 240 -4.56 5.93 -9.47
N LEU A 241 -4.53 5.12 -8.41
CA LEU A 241 -5.56 5.14 -7.37
C LEU A 241 -5.60 6.48 -6.60
N MET A 242 -4.46 7.14 -6.42
CA MET A 242 -4.43 8.52 -5.92
C MET A 242 -5.10 9.50 -6.90
N GLY A 243 -4.92 9.30 -8.21
CA GLY A 243 -5.65 10.03 -9.24
C GLY A 243 -7.16 9.79 -9.19
N ILE A 244 -7.60 8.54 -8.99
CA ILE A 244 -9.01 8.18 -8.80
C ILE A 244 -9.59 8.90 -7.58
N TRP A 245 -8.86 8.88 -6.44
CA TRP A 245 -9.26 9.62 -5.25
C TRP A 245 -9.47 11.11 -5.59
N CYS A 246 -8.48 11.76 -6.21
CA CYS A 246 -8.59 13.16 -6.61
C CYS A 246 -9.79 13.42 -7.53
N TYR A 247 -10.02 12.56 -8.51
CA TYR A 247 -11.13 12.69 -9.45
C TYR A 247 -12.49 12.57 -8.74
N SER A 248 -12.64 11.58 -7.86
CA SER A 248 -13.88 11.34 -7.10
C SER A 248 -14.23 12.52 -6.18
N PHE A 249 -13.25 13.16 -5.53
CA PHE A 249 -13.51 14.33 -4.70
C PHE A 249 -13.77 15.61 -5.51
N ALA A 250 -13.19 15.73 -6.71
CA ALA A 250 -13.52 16.81 -7.64
C ALA A 250 -14.94 16.66 -8.22
N GLU A 251 -15.40 15.42 -8.45
CA GLU A 251 -16.73 15.11 -8.98
C GLU A 251 -17.81 14.99 -7.88
N MET A 252 -17.42 14.98 -6.60
CA MET A 252 -18.30 14.72 -5.48
C MET A 252 -19.58 15.58 -5.51
N PRO A 253 -20.79 14.98 -5.54
CA PRO A 253 -22.05 15.72 -5.52
C PRO A 253 -22.22 16.64 -4.30
N TRP A 254 -23.00 17.71 -4.45
CA TRP A 254 -23.20 18.71 -3.38
C TRP A 254 -23.71 18.12 -2.06
N TYR A 255 -24.55 17.09 -2.12
CA TYR A 255 -25.12 16.47 -0.91
C TYR A 255 -24.06 15.65 -0.15
N GLN A 256 -23.16 14.97 -0.87
CA GLN A 256 -22.03 14.26 -0.25
C GLN A 256 -21.05 15.25 0.38
N ARG A 257 -20.82 16.41 -0.25
CA ARG A 257 -20.01 17.50 0.33
C ARG A 257 -20.59 18.00 1.66
N LYS A 258 -21.92 18.07 1.80
CA LYS A 258 -22.57 18.43 3.08
C LYS A 258 -22.33 17.36 4.16
N ILE A 259 -22.41 16.07 3.82
CA ILE A 259 -22.09 14.98 4.75
C ILE A 259 -20.62 15.09 5.20
N ALA A 260 -19.70 15.35 4.27
CA ALA A 260 -18.29 15.52 4.59
C ALA A 260 -18.05 16.72 5.54
N ALA A 261 -18.77 17.84 5.35
CA ALA A 261 -18.69 19.01 6.22
C ALA A 261 -19.28 18.78 7.63
N MET A 262 -20.15 17.78 7.80
CA MET A 262 -20.63 17.37 9.13
C MET A 262 -19.61 16.51 9.87
N LEU A 263 -18.85 15.69 9.14
CA LEU A 263 -17.84 14.78 9.71
C LEU A 263 -16.53 15.50 10.00
N PHE A 264 -16.17 16.50 9.19
CA PHE A 264 -14.87 17.15 9.23
C PHE A 264 -15.00 18.67 9.23
N ALA A 265 -14.18 19.33 10.06
CA ALA A 265 -14.03 20.78 10.02
C ALA A 265 -13.56 21.29 8.64
N THR A 266 -12.75 20.49 7.95
CA THR A 266 -12.34 20.74 6.56
C THR A 266 -12.53 19.44 5.76
N PRO A 267 -13.57 19.36 4.92
CA PRO A 267 -13.81 18.19 4.07
C PRO A 267 -12.61 17.88 3.15
N PRO A 268 -12.39 16.59 2.83
CA PRO A 268 -11.45 16.24 1.77
C PRO A 268 -11.93 16.87 0.46
N THR A 269 -11.05 17.61 -0.18
CA THR A 269 -11.30 18.26 -1.47
C THR A 269 -10.12 18.00 -2.41
N SER A 270 -10.40 18.06 -3.71
CA SER A 270 -9.41 17.91 -4.77
C SER A 270 -9.95 18.51 -6.07
N THR A 271 -9.08 18.66 -7.04
CA THR A 271 -9.41 19.19 -8.37
C THR A 271 -9.18 18.16 -9.48
N TYR A 272 -9.83 18.37 -10.64
CA TYR A 272 -9.57 17.56 -11.83
C TYR A 272 -8.12 17.73 -12.35
N GLN A 273 -7.48 18.87 -12.10
CA GLN A 273 -6.08 19.12 -12.43
C GLN A 273 -5.15 18.23 -11.60
N GLU A 274 -5.40 18.07 -10.30
CA GLU A 274 -4.63 17.16 -9.44
C GLU A 274 -4.80 15.71 -9.88
N ALA A 275 -6.04 15.29 -10.20
CA ALA A 275 -6.30 13.96 -10.73
C ALA A 275 -5.52 13.71 -12.03
N LEU A 276 -5.59 14.66 -12.97
CA LEU A 276 -4.88 14.59 -14.23
C LEU A 276 -3.36 14.46 -14.04
N ARG A 277 -2.78 15.19 -13.07
CA ARG A 277 -1.36 15.09 -12.74
C ARG A 277 -0.99 13.67 -12.31
N TYR A 278 -1.75 13.06 -11.41
CA TYR A 278 -1.49 11.69 -10.97
C TYR A 278 -1.66 10.67 -12.10
N PHE A 279 -2.71 10.79 -12.93
CA PHE A 279 -2.87 9.86 -14.05
C PHE A 279 -1.72 9.92 -15.07
N HIS A 280 -1.16 11.11 -15.34
CA HIS A 280 0.06 11.23 -16.15
C HIS A 280 1.29 10.66 -15.43
N MET A 281 1.45 10.90 -14.13
CA MET A 281 2.53 10.28 -13.35
C MET A 281 2.46 8.75 -13.40
N ALA A 282 1.25 8.16 -13.44
CA ALA A 282 1.08 6.72 -13.58
C ALA A 282 1.52 6.22 -14.96
N GLU A 283 1.16 6.91 -16.05
CA GLU A 283 1.66 6.59 -17.40
C GLU A 283 3.18 6.81 -17.55
N GLU A 284 3.75 7.77 -16.82
CA GLU A 284 5.20 7.99 -16.80
C GLU A 284 5.94 6.87 -16.04
N ALA A 285 5.33 6.33 -14.99
CA ALA A 285 5.89 5.25 -14.19
C ALA A 285 5.87 3.90 -14.93
N ASP A 286 4.75 3.59 -15.59
CA ASP A 286 4.58 2.40 -16.42
C ASP A 286 3.67 2.71 -17.62
N PRO A 287 4.23 2.95 -18.82
CA PRO A 287 3.43 3.35 -19.98
C PRO A 287 2.43 2.29 -20.42
N ASN A 288 1.18 2.68 -20.66
CA ASN A 288 0.12 1.80 -21.17
C ASN A 288 -0.14 0.57 -20.26
N PHE A 289 0.09 0.70 -18.95
CA PHE A 289 -0.06 -0.38 -17.98
C PHE A 289 -1.51 -0.75 -17.66
N TYR A 290 -2.44 0.21 -17.78
CA TYR A 290 -3.83 0.02 -17.36
C TYR A 290 -4.81 0.84 -18.20
N SER A 291 -5.71 0.15 -18.91
CA SER A 291 -6.73 0.75 -19.78
C SER A 291 -7.56 1.82 -19.07
N LYS A 292 -7.92 1.57 -17.81
CA LYS A 292 -8.69 2.50 -16.97
C LYS A 292 -7.96 3.80 -16.71
N ASN A 293 -6.63 3.79 -16.60
CA ASN A 293 -5.86 5.02 -16.45
C ASN A 293 -6.00 5.93 -17.68
N LEU A 294 -5.96 5.36 -18.89
CA LEU A 294 -6.18 6.07 -20.15
C LEU A 294 -7.59 6.67 -20.24
N LEU A 295 -8.61 5.90 -19.83
CA LEU A 295 -9.99 6.37 -19.77
C LEU A 295 -10.12 7.57 -18.83
N PHE A 296 -9.54 7.49 -17.63
CA PHE A 296 -9.59 8.58 -16.66
C PHE A 296 -8.79 9.82 -17.07
N LEU A 297 -7.69 9.66 -17.81
CA LEU A 297 -7.03 10.80 -18.49
C LEU A 297 -8.02 11.50 -19.44
N GLY A 298 -8.71 10.73 -20.28
CA GLY A 298 -9.74 11.24 -21.18
C GLY A 298 -10.86 11.98 -20.45
N LYS A 299 -11.43 11.37 -19.40
CA LYS A 299 -12.50 11.95 -18.56
C LYS A 299 -12.04 13.23 -17.87
N ALA A 300 -10.84 13.24 -17.28
CA ALA A 300 -10.29 14.43 -16.63
C ALA A 300 -10.12 15.59 -17.63
N TYR A 301 -9.63 15.32 -18.84
CA TYR A 301 -9.55 16.35 -19.89
C TYR A 301 -10.92 16.87 -20.33
N LEU A 302 -11.95 16.03 -20.40
CA LEU A 302 -13.33 16.48 -20.66
C LEU A 302 -13.83 17.44 -19.58
N LYS A 303 -13.63 17.10 -18.30
CA LYS A 303 -14.00 17.96 -17.17
C LYS A 303 -13.26 19.31 -17.18
N LEU A 304 -12.06 19.33 -17.77
CA LEU A 304 -11.25 20.53 -17.98
C LEU A 304 -11.52 21.23 -19.33
N ASN A 305 -12.57 20.83 -20.06
CA ASN A 305 -12.95 21.36 -21.38
C ASN A 305 -11.85 21.27 -22.45
N ASN A 306 -10.85 20.40 -22.28
CA ASN A 306 -9.79 20.17 -23.26
C ASN A 306 -10.17 19.01 -24.19
N LYS A 307 -11.09 19.28 -25.12
CA LYS A 307 -11.60 18.27 -26.06
C LYS A 307 -10.51 17.58 -26.88
N LYS A 308 -9.48 18.33 -27.31
CA LYS A 308 -8.37 17.78 -28.11
C LYS A 308 -7.64 16.66 -27.37
N MET A 309 -7.28 16.90 -26.12
CA MET A 309 -6.59 15.90 -25.31
C MET A 309 -7.54 14.77 -24.88
N ALA A 310 -8.80 15.07 -24.61
CA ALA A 310 -9.81 14.06 -24.33
C ALA A 310 -9.94 13.06 -25.49
N LEU A 311 -10.08 13.55 -26.73
CA LEU A 311 -10.13 12.71 -27.93
C LEU A 311 -8.90 11.79 -28.04
N LEU A 312 -7.69 12.33 -27.79
CA LEU A 312 -6.46 11.56 -27.82
C LEU A 312 -6.48 10.38 -26.83
N TRP A 313 -6.78 10.65 -25.56
CA TRP A 313 -6.72 9.64 -24.50
C TRP A 313 -7.88 8.65 -24.54
N LEU A 314 -9.09 9.09 -24.88
CA LEU A 314 -10.22 8.20 -25.06
C LEU A 314 -10.04 7.29 -26.29
N SER A 315 -9.42 7.78 -27.37
CA SER A 315 -9.09 6.92 -28.52
C SER A 315 -8.10 5.84 -28.10
N LYS A 316 -7.05 6.19 -27.34
CA LYS A 316 -6.12 5.20 -26.77
C LYS A 316 -6.82 4.19 -25.86
N ALA A 317 -7.75 4.62 -25.02
CA ALA A 317 -8.51 3.73 -24.13
C ALA A 317 -9.42 2.77 -24.93
N LYS A 318 -10.07 3.26 -25.99
CA LYS A 318 -10.88 2.47 -26.91
C LYS A 318 -10.06 1.44 -27.69
N ASP A 319 -8.85 1.81 -28.10
CA ASP A 319 -7.97 0.97 -28.92
C ASP A 319 -7.05 0.07 -28.05
N TYR A 320 -7.17 0.12 -26.72
CA TYR A 320 -6.37 -0.68 -25.80
C TYR A 320 -6.66 -2.18 -25.97
N PRO A 321 -5.68 -3.09 -26.02
CA PRO A 321 -5.93 -4.52 -26.14
C PRO A 321 -6.74 -5.09 -24.96
N ALA A 322 -7.96 -5.57 -25.22
CA ALA A 322 -8.82 -6.08 -24.16
C ALA A 322 -8.41 -7.50 -23.76
N HIS A 323 -7.90 -7.66 -22.54
CA HIS A 323 -7.54 -8.95 -21.94
C HIS A 323 -8.54 -9.36 -20.85
N THR A 324 -9.11 -8.38 -20.16
CA THR A 324 -10.07 -8.57 -19.07
C THR A 324 -11.46 -8.04 -19.44
N GLU A 325 -12.48 -8.41 -18.66
CA GLU A 325 -13.82 -7.83 -18.82
C GLU A 325 -13.83 -6.33 -18.48
N GLU A 326 -12.97 -5.89 -17.55
CA GLU A 326 -12.79 -4.47 -17.24
C GLU A 326 -12.26 -3.71 -18.46
N ASP A 327 -11.29 -4.26 -19.21
CA ASP A 327 -10.79 -3.61 -20.42
C ASP A 327 -11.90 -3.44 -21.46
N LYS A 328 -12.77 -4.44 -21.64
CA LYS A 328 -13.92 -4.33 -22.57
C LYS A 328 -14.89 -3.24 -22.12
N GLN A 329 -15.16 -3.15 -20.81
CA GLN A 329 -16.02 -2.09 -20.26
C GLN A 329 -15.39 -0.70 -20.46
N VAL A 330 -14.06 -0.59 -20.29
CA VAL A 330 -13.30 0.64 -20.58
C VAL A 330 -13.41 1.03 -22.04
N GLN A 331 -13.22 0.10 -22.98
CA GLN A 331 -13.35 0.37 -24.41
C GLN A 331 -14.75 0.89 -24.76
N LYS A 332 -15.79 0.24 -24.20
CA LYS A 332 -17.19 0.64 -24.40
C LYS A 332 -17.46 2.05 -23.87
N GLU A 333 -17.06 2.34 -22.62
CA GLU A 333 -17.24 3.67 -22.03
C GLU A 333 -16.47 4.74 -22.82
N ALA A 334 -15.24 4.43 -23.24
CA ALA A 334 -14.44 5.34 -24.07
C ALA A 334 -15.12 5.65 -25.40
N LEU A 335 -15.71 4.64 -26.07
CA LEU A 335 -16.47 4.82 -27.31
C LEU A 335 -17.72 5.68 -27.11
N GLU A 336 -18.48 5.43 -26.04
CA GLU A 336 -19.66 6.21 -25.69
C GLU A 336 -19.30 7.69 -25.45
N LEU A 337 -18.22 7.95 -24.71
CA LEU A 337 -17.71 9.30 -24.49
C LEU A 337 -17.23 9.95 -25.80
N LEU A 338 -16.50 9.23 -26.66
CA LEU A 338 -16.06 9.74 -27.95
C LEU A 338 -17.21 10.19 -28.85
N ASN A 339 -18.32 9.44 -28.85
CA ASN A 339 -19.51 9.78 -29.61
C ASN A 339 -20.26 11.02 -29.07
N SER A 340 -19.95 11.45 -27.83
CA SER A 340 -20.57 12.58 -27.16
C SER A 340 -19.81 13.91 -27.27
N ILE A 341 -18.58 13.90 -27.80
CA ILE A 341 -17.66 15.06 -27.86
C ILE A 341 -17.88 15.87 -29.14
#